data_AF-A0AA51B893-F1
#
_entry.id   AF-A0AA51B893-F1
#
_cell.length_a   1.000
_cell.length_b   1.000
_cell.length_c   1.000
_cell.angle_alpha   90.00
_cell.angle_beta   90.00
_cell.angle_gamma   90.00
#
_symmetry.space_group_name_H-M   'P 1'
#
loop_
_entity.id
_entity.type
_entity.pdbx_description
1 polymer ?
#
loop_
_entity_poly.entity_id
_entity_poly.type
_entity_poly.pdbx_seq_one_letter_code
_entity_poly.pdbx_strand_id
1 'polypeptide(L)' 'RAPIKCKTNIRLQHVGTKKNLHSHYFSSPLSGNQEVSCYGDEDGDGDSGDNWTVICNNDYWRRDTPVKLRHV' A
#
# COMPACT_ATOMS: atom_id res chain seq x y z
N ARG A 1 -10.03 16.98 -3.46
CA ARG A 1 -9.51 15.59 -3.48
C ARG A 1 -9.53 15.12 -4.93
N ALA A 2 -8.38 14.71 -5.47
CA ALA A 2 -8.29 14.17 -6.82
C ALA A 2 -8.51 12.65 -6.81
N PRO A 3 -9.10 12.07 -7.87
CA PRO A 3 -9.21 10.62 -8.00
C PRO A 3 -7.83 9.98 -8.15
N ILE A 4 -7.64 8.80 -7.56
CA ILE A 4 -6.38 8.04 -7.69
C ILE A 4 -6.42 7.28 -9.01
N LYS A 5 -5.46 7.56 -9.90
CA LYS A 5 -5.35 6.86 -11.18
C LYS A 5 -4.81 5.45 -10.96
N CYS A 6 -5.32 4.47 -11.69
CA CYS A 6 -4.75 3.12 -11.63
C CYS A 6 -3.31 3.13 -12.15
N LYS A 7 -2.48 2.22 -11.61
CA LYS A 7 -1.03 2.09 -11.83
C LYS A 7 -0.18 3.24 -11.27
N THR A 8 -0.73 4.08 -10.40
CA THR A 8 0.07 5.07 -9.65
C THR A 8 0.57 4.49 -8.34
N ASN A 9 1.70 5.04 -7.87
CA ASN A 9 2.26 4.71 -6.58
C ASN A 9 1.61 5.58 -5.50
N ILE A 10 1.21 4.95 -4.40
CA ILE A 10 0.60 5.58 -3.24
C ILE A 10 1.26 5.08 -1.95
N ARG A 11 1.03 5.81 -0.86
CA ARG A 11 1.34 5.36 0.51
C ARG A 11 0.04 5.30 1.30
N LEU A 12 -0.08 4.30 2.15
CA LEU A 12 -1.26 4.08 2.99
C LEU A 12 -0.87 4.28 4.45
N GLN A 13 -1.25 5.42 5.02
CA GLN A 13 -0.99 5.75 6.41
C GLN A 13 -2.21 5.44 7.27
N HIS A 14 -2.00 4.74 8.38
CA HIS A 14 -3.01 4.51 9.39
C HIS A 14 -3.29 5.81 10.17
N VAL A 15 -4.55 6.24 10.18
CA VAL A 15 -4.94 7.58 10.67
C VAL A 15 -4.64 7.77 12.16
N GLY A 16 -4.79 6.71 12.97
CA GLY A 16 -4.62 6.76 14.43
C GLY A 16 -3.17 6.67 14.88
N THR A 17 -2.39 5.75 14.32
CA THR A 17 -1.00 5.50 14.74
C THR A 17 0.04 6.21 13.88
N LYS A 18 -0.36 6.82 12.76
CA LYS A 18 0.51 7.46 11.76
C LYS A 18 1.51 6.54 11.06
N LYS A 19 1.44 5.24 11.31
CA LYS A 19 2.27 4.21 10.66
C LYS A 19 1.82 3.94 9.23
N ASN A 20 2.76 3.62 8.36
CA ASN A 20 2.51 3.24 6.97
C ASN A 20 2.34 1.73 6.84
N LEU A 21 1.51 1.33 5.88
CA LEU A 21 1.48 -0.05 5.38
C LEU A 21 2.80 -0.31 4.65
N HIS A 22 3.56 -1.29 5.10
CA HIS A 22 4.93 -1.50 4.67
C HIS A 22 5.18 -2.97 4.37
N SER A 23 5.76 -3.28 3.21
CA SER A 23 6.10 -4.67 2.87
C SER A 23 7.56 -5.00 3.11
N HIS A 24 7.80 -6.22 3.56
CA HIS A 24 9.14 -6.78 3.72
C HIS A 24 9.46 -7.69 2.54
N TYR A 25 10.74 -7.90 2.26
CA TYR A 25 11.23 -8.83 1.23
C TYR A 25 11.15 -10.31 1.64
N PHE A 26 10.18 -10.64 2.51
CA PHE A 26 9.95 -11.97 3.03
C PHE A 26 8.61 -12.50 2.53
N SER A 27 8.62 -13.72 2.02
CA SER A 27 7.40 -14.40 1.59
C SER A 27 6.67 -14.97 2.79
N SER A 28 5.40 -14.64 2.92
CA SER A 28 4.47 -15.20 3.89
C SER A 28 4.38 -16.73 3.70
N PRO A 29 4.63 -17.53 4.74
CA PRO A 29 4.60 -18.99 4.64
C PRO A 29 3.18 -19.53 4.36
N LEU A 30 2.14 -18.73 4.61
CA LEU A 30 0.74 -19.14 4.45
C LEU A 30 0.16 -18.75 3.09
N SER A 31 0.52 -17.58 2.57
CA SER A 31 -0.10 -17.03 1.36
C SER A 31 0.83 -16.97 0.15
N GLY A 32 2.14 -17.11 0.35
CA GLY A 32 3.15 -16.90 -0.69
C GLY A 32 3.29 -15.44 -1.17
N ASN A 33 2.49 -14.51 -0.61
CA ASN A 33 2.65 -13.07 -0.86
C ASN A 33 3.74 -12.49 0.04
N GLN A 34 4.16 -11.25 -0.23
CA GLN A 34 5.07 -10.56 0.68
C GLN A 34 4.41 -10.31 2.04
N GLU A 35 5.20 -10.41 3.11
CA GLU A 35 4.77 -10.00 4.44
C GLU A 35 4.58 -8.50 4.51
N VAL A 36 3.55 -8.08 5.25
CA VAL A 36 3.15 -6.68 5.36
C VAL A 36 2.99 -6.33 6.83
N SER A 37 3.60 -5.23 7.26
CA SER A 37 3.60 -4.72 8.62
C SER A 37 3.13 -3.26 8.66
N CYS A 38 2.92 -2.75 9.86
CA CYS A 38 2.73 -1.31 10.10
C CYS A 38 4.07 -0.73 10.55
N TYR A 39 4.74 0.02 9.68
CA TYR A 39 6.07 0.58 9.91
C TYR A 39 6.05 2.12 9.94
N GLY A 40 7.10 2.72 10.48
CA GLY A 40 7.27 4.18 10.56
C GLY A 40 6.96 4.76 11.93
N ASP A 41 7.49 5.96 12.14
CA ASP A 41 7.34 6.75 13.37
C ASP A 41 6.09 7.64 13.34
N GLU A 42 5.87 8.43 14.40
CA GLU A 42 4.69 9.29 14.56
C GLU A 42 4.52 10.33 13.44
N ASP A 43 5.60 10.63 12.71
CA ASP A 43 5.62 11.55 11.56
C ASP A 43 5.36 10.85 10.21
N GLY A 44 5.23 9.51 10.19
CA GLY A 44 5.01 8.74 8.96
C GLY A 44 6.24 8.67 8.05
N ASP A 45 7.43 8.95 8.58
CA ASP A 45 8.70 8.66 7.91
C ASP A 45 8.93 7.16 7.85
N GLY A 46 9.12 6.67 6.63
CA GLY A 46 9.47 5.28 6.34
C GLY A 46 10.27 5.22 5.04
N ASP A 47 10.46 4.02 4.51
CA ASP A 47 11.37 3.79 3.39
C ASP A 47 10.64 3.39 2.08
N SER A 48 11.40 2.85 1.12
CA SER A 48 10.86 2.38 -0.15
C SER A 48 9.72 1.35 -0.02
N GLY A 49 9.71 0.57 1.07
CA GLY A 49 8.72 -0.45 1.41
C GLY A 49 7.31 0.06 1.67
N ASP A 50 7.15 1.38 1.82
CA ASP A 50 5.86 2.03 2.04
C ASP A 50 5.11 2.31 0.72
N ASN A 51 5.78 2.14 -0.42
CA ASN A 51 5.21 2.50 -1.72
C ASN A 51 4.46 1.32 -2.35
N TRP A 52 3.21 1.57 -2.70
CA TRP A 52 2.31 0.57 -3.30
C TRP A 52 1.80 1.06 -4.64
N THR A 53 1.95 0.26 -5.68
CA THR A 53 1.26 0.47 -6.95
C THR A 53 -0.18 -0.03 -6.86
N VAL A 54 -1.14 0.85 -7.16
CA VAL A 54 -2.55 0.47 -7.23
C VAL A 54 -2.83 -0.24 -8.55
N ILE A 55 -3.23 -1.50 -8.49
CA ILE A 55 -3.65 -2.30 -9.64
C ILE A 55 -5.17 -2.38 -9.63
N CYS A 56 -5.79 -1.77 -10.64
CA CYS A 56 -7.22 -1.80 -10.85
C CYS A 56 -7.56 -1.85 -12.34
N ASN A 57 -8.76 -2.36 -12.65
CA ASN A 57 -9.20 -2.60 -14.03
C ASN A 57 -9.75 -1.33 -14.72
N ASN A 58 -10.07 -0.29 -13.96
CA ASN A 58 -10.59 0.97 -14.46
C ASN A 58 -9.46 1.98 -14.68
N ASP A 59 -9.79 3.20 -15.13
CA ASP A 59 -8.82 4.31 -15.20
C ASP A 59 -8.45 4.84 -13.82
N TYR A 60 -9.37 4.74 -12.86
CA TYR A 60 -9.24 5.27 -11.51
C TYR A 60 -9.74 4.27 -10.46
N TRP A 61 -9.17 4.36 -9.24
CA TRP A 61 -9.68 3.66 -8.07
C TRP A 61 -11.13 4.12 -7.81
N ARG A 62 -12.08 3.18 -7.92
CA ARG A 62 -13.48 3.39 -7.56
C ARG A 62 -13.83 2.67 -6.26
N ARG A 63 -14.69 3.28 -5.46
CA ARG A 63 -15.28 2.64 -4.29
C ARG A 63 -16.04 1.37 -4.73
N ASP A 64 -16.06 0.36 -3.87
CA ASP A 64 -16.79 -0.90 -4.07
C ASP A 64 -16.31 -1.72 -5.28
N THR A 65 -15.14 -1.38 -5.83
CA THR A 65 -14.48 -2.18 -6.87
C THR A 65 -13.24 -2.86 -6.31
N PRO A 66 -12.98 -4.13 -6.68
CA PRO A 66 -11.76 -4.81 -6.28
C PRO A 66 -10.52 -4.06 -6.78
N VAL A 67 -9.56 -3.84 -5.88
CA VAL A 67 -8.24 -3.30 -6.19
C VAL A 67 -7.18 -4.22 -5.58
N LYS A 68 -6.01 -4.30 -6.21
CA LYS A 68 -4.84 -4.99 -5.67
C LYS A 68 -3.73 -3.98 -5.42
N LEU A 69 -3.06 -4.10 -4.29
CA LEU A 69 -1.87 -3.33 -3.97
C LEU A 69 -0.67 -4.21 -4.25
N ARG A 70 0.31 -3.67 -4.99
CA ARG A 70 1.55 -4.37 -5.30
C ARG A 70 2.72 -3.51 -4.80
N HIS A 71 3.59 -4.10 -4.01
CA HIS A 71 4.85 -3.45 -3.63
C HIS A 71 5.68 -3.12 -4.89
N VAL A 72 6.42 -2.01 -4.85
CA VAL A 72 7.26 -1.51 -5.95
C VAL A 72 8.58 -2.25 -6.02
#